data_AF-A0AA48KSH6-F1
#
_entry.id   AF-A0AA48KSH6-F1
#
_cell.length_a   1.000
_cell.length_b   1.000
_cell.length_c   1.000
_cell.angle_alpha   90.00
_cell.angle_beta   90.00
_cell.angle_gamma   90.00
#
_symmetry.space_group_name_H-M   'P 1'
#
loop_
_entity.id
_entity.type
_entity.pdbx_description
1 polymer ?
#
loop_
_entity_poly.entity_id
_entity_poly.type
_entity_poly.pdbx_seq_one_letter_code
_entity_poly.pdbx_strand_id
1 'polypeptide(L)'
;MGLAVAFYKPWDWFELDNNTLYQSDEYDSTVVSVPISWQALLGNTDRQLLQNLRDKKTQLNQQFPEGTELSMESELLASALTAQTWQSLDGYQINADVVGQYASLPGFLVPLELNEGKVRSFFIVPYYGACLHYPPPPPNQIVYVQLPDYIPLPDMQLAYKFTGVLSETLFEDPMGTSAWGMDVSAISAYSAPTDDVRVH
;
A
#
# COMPACT_ATOMS: atom_id res chain seq x y z
N MET A 1 5.49 -55.28 26.17
CA MET A 1 5.11 -55.26 24.75
C MET A 1 3.91 -54.35 24.60
N GLY A 2 4.06 -53.27 23.84
CA GLY A 2 3.00 -52.28 23.59
C GLY A 2 3.59 -51.18 22.72
N LEU A 3 3.44 -51.35 21.41
CA LEU A 3 3.87 -50.39 20.39
C LEU A 3 2.98 -49.15 20.50
N ALA A 4 3.57 -47.98 20.76
CA ALA A 4 2.89 -46.71 20.61
C ALA A 4 2.98 -46.26 19.15
N VAL A 5 1.83 -46.17 18.51
CA VAL A 5 1.65 -45.60 17.17
C VAL A 5 1.87 -44.09 17.28
N ALA A 6 2.84 -43.56 16.54
CA ALA A 6 3.07 -42.13 16.41
C ALA A 6 1.95 -41.51 15.58
N PHE A 7 1.13 -40.66 16.21
CA PHE A 7 0.23 -39.76 15.48
C PHE A 7 1.05 -38.54 15.05
N TYR A 8 1.18 -38.37 13.74
CA TYR A 8 1.68 -37.15 13.12
C TYR A 8 0.68 -36.03 13.42
N LYS A 9 1.08 -34.99 14.17
CA LYS A 9 0.32 -33.75 14.28
C LYS A 9 0.96 -32.72 13.34
N PRO A 10 0.29 -32.32 12.25
CA PRO A 10 0.73 -31.19 11.45
C PRO A 10 0.12 -29.90 12.02
N TRP A 11 0.89 -28.81 11.97
CA TRP A 11 0.49 -27.42 12.25
C TRP A 11 0.32 -27.00 13.72
N ASP A 12 1.44 -26.97 14.47
CA ASP A 12 1.56 -26.08 15.63
C ASP A 12 2.39 -24.84 15.22
N TRP A 13 1.71 -23.75 14.85
CA TRP A 13 2.30 -22.42 14.54
C TRP A 13 1.68 -21.28 15.37
N PHE A 14 1.33 -21.54 16.63
CA PHE A 14 1.10 -20.48 17.62
C PHE A 14 2.23 -20.64 18.65
N GLU A 15 3.04 -19.64 19.04
CA GLU A 15 2.82 -18.21 19.17
C GLU A 15 4.12 -17.46 18.81
N LEU A 16 4.05 -16.53 17.85
CA LEU A 16 4.86 -15.32 17.92
C LEU A 16 3.88 -14.20 18.26
N ASP A 17 3.78 -13.85 19.54
CA ASP A 17 3.54 -12.46 19.87
C ASP A 17 4.66 -11.69 19.18
N ASN A 18 4.38 -11.04 18.05
CA ASN A 18 5.06 -9.88 17.47
C ASN A 18 4.67 -9.74 15.99
N ASN A 19 3.52 -9.12 15.74
CA ASN A 19 3.02 -8.75 14.42
C ASN A 19 3.87 -7.63 13.74
N THR A 20 5.13 -7.47 14.15
CA THR A 20 6.05 -6.37 13.83
C THR A 20 7.26 -6.94 13.08
N LEU A 21 7.48 -6.45 11.86
CA LEU A 21 8.56 -6.86 10.95
C LEU A 21 9.80 -5.98 11.06
N TYR A 22 9.63 -4.75 11.50
CA TYR A 22 10.70 -3.78 11.69
C TYR A 22 10.29 -2.79 12.76
N GLN A 23 11.24 -2.40 13.61
CA GLN A 23 11.09 -1.34 14.60
C GLN A 23 12.46 -0.66 14.76
N SER A 24 12.50 0.66 14.64
CA SER A 24 13.68 1.47 14.92
C SER A 24 13.81 1.70 16.42
N ASP A 25 15.06 1.62 16.92
CA ASP A 25 15.41 1.98 18.30
C ASP A 25 15.44 3.50 18.54
N GLU A 26 15.42 4.30 17.46
CA GLU A 26 15.56 5.76 17.51
C GLU A 26 14.21 6.48 17.79
N TYR A 27 13.09 5.76 17.71
CA TYR A 27 11.76 6.36 17.81
C TYR A 27 11.04 6.01 19.11
N ASP A 28 10.56 7.02 19.84
CA ASP A 28 9.83 6.86 21.10
C ASP A 28 8.46 6.20 20.87
N SER A 29 8.27 5.02 21.46
CA SER A 29 7.03 4.23 21.37
C SER A 29 5.81 4.89 22.03
N THR A 30 6.00 5.98 22.78
CA THR A 30 4.91 6.76 23.37
C THR A 30 4.27 7.77 22.41
N VAL A 31 4.92 8.06 21.28
CA VAL A 31 4.37 8.95 20.25
C VAL A 31 3.39 8.18 19.38
N VAL A 32 2.12 8.58 19.43
CA VAL A 32 1.04 7.98 18.65
C VAL A 32 1.07 8.52 17.22
N SER A 33 1.15 7.64 16.23
CA SER A 33 1.08 8.01 14.83
C SER A 33 -0.34 8.37 14.40
N VAL A 34 -0.45 9.29 13.44
CA VAL A 34 -1.72 9.67 12.82
C VAL A 34 -2.03 8.67 11.69
N PRO A 35 -3.14 7.93 11.73
CA PRO A 35 -3.52 7.08 10.60
C PRO A 35 -3.93 7.96 9.42
N ILE A 36 -3.34 7.69 8.26
CA ILE A 36 -3.65 8.40 7.01
C ILE A 36 -4.05 7.41 5.91
N SER A 37 -4.82 7.91 4.95
CA SER A 37 -5.19 7.16 3.75
C SER A 37 -4.39 7.62 2.54
N TRP A 38 -4.45 6.87 1.45
CA TRP A 38 -3.78 7.24 0.20
C TRP A 38 -4.34 8.52 -0.41
N GLN A 39 -5.64 8.81 -0.24
CA GLN A 39 -6.21 10.10 -0.64
C GLN A 39 -5.63 11.29 0.13
N ALA A 40 -5.18 11.09 1.38
CA ALA A 40 -4.57 12.15 2.17
C ALA A 40 -3.22 12.62 1.60
N LEU A 41 -2.59 11.81 0.75
CA LEU A 41 -1.31 12.14 0.08
C LEU A 41 -1.49 13.04 -1.15
N LEU A 42 -2.70 13.11 -1.70
CA LEU A 42 -2.99 13.80 -2.96
C LEU A 42 -3.21 15.30 -2.77
N GLY A 43 -2.70 16.10 -3.70
CA GLY A 43 -3.05 17.52 -3.81
C GLY A 43 -4.56 17.74 -4.01
N ASN A 44 -5.02 18.96 -3.75
CA ASN A 44 -6.45 19.30 -3.79
C ASN A 44 -7.13 18.97 -5.13
N THR A 45 -6.46 19.26 -6.25
CA THR A 45 -6.95 18.99 -7.60
C THR A 45 -7.15 17.49 -7.83
N ASP A 46 -6.14 16.71 -7.49
CA ASP A 46 -6.13 15.25 -7.67
C ASP A 46 -7.16 14.56 -6.78
N ARG A 47 -7.34 15.04 -5.54
CA ARG A 47 -8.43 14.59 -4.66
C ARG A 47 -9.81 14.79 -5.28
N GLN A 48 -10.06 15.97 -5.86
CA GLN A 48 -11.34 16.25 -6.50
C GLN A 48 -11.58 15.34 -7.71
N LEU A 49 -10.53 15.10 -8.50
CA LEU A 49 -10.62 14.23 -9.67
C LEU A 49 -10.97 12.78 -9.27
N LEU A 50 -10.34 12.24 -8.23
CA LEU A 50 -10.67 10.90 -7.73
C LEU A 50 -12.04 10.83 -7.06
N GLN A 51 -12.49 11.89 -6.38
CA GLN A 51 -13.85 11.96 -5.85
C GLN A 51 -14.88 11.88 -6.99
N ASN A 52 -14.66 12.62 -8.09
CA ASN A 52 -15.52 12.56 -9.27
C ASN A 52 -15.54 11.17 -9.90
N LEU A 53 -14.38 10.49 -9.97
CA LEU A 53 -14.30 9.11 -10.44
C LEU A 53 -15.14 8.18 -9.56
N ARG A 54 -15.02 8.30 -8.23
CA ARG A 54 -15.78 7.48 -7.27
C ARG A 54 -17.28 7.67 -7.49
N ASP A 55 -17.75 8.92 -7.54
CA ASP A 55 -19.16 9.23 -7.72
C ASP A 55 -19.69 8.65 -9.04
N LYS A 56 -18.89 8.73 -10.11
CA LYS A 56 -19.20 8.12 -11.42
C LYS A 56 -19.26 6.60 -11.35
N LYS A 57 -18.35 5.94 -10.63
CA LYS A 57 -18.39 4.49 -10.41
C LYS A 57 -19.62 4.07 -9.61
N THR A 58 -20.01 4.84 -8.59
CA THR A 58 -21.25 4.59 -7.83
C THR A 58 -22.48 4.69 -8.72
N GLN A 59 -22.55 5.70 -9.59
CA GLN A 59 -23.64 5.83 -10.57
C GLN A 59 -23.69 4.65 -11.55
N LEU A 60 -22.53 4.21 -12.06
CA LEU A 60 -22.45 3.03 -12.92
C LEU A 60 -22.96 1.76 -12.21
N ASN A 61 -22.58 1.55 -10.95
CA ASN A 61 -23.04 0.39 -10.20
C ASN A 61 -24.55 0.43 -9.92
N GLN A 62 -25.11 1.63 -9.69
CA GLN A 62 -26.57 1.78 -9.56
C GLN A 62 -27.31 1.52 -10.88
N GLN A 63 -26.68 1.86 -12.01
CA GLN A 63 -27.23 1.60 -13.34
C GLN A 63 -27.14 0.10 -13.72
N PHE A 64 -26.11 -0.59 -13.25
CA PHE A 64 -25.83 -2.00 -13.53
C PHE A 64 -25.54 -2.76 -12.23
N PRO A 65 -26.58 -3.14 -11.46
CA PRO A 65 -26.38 -3.86 -10.21
C PRO A 65 -25.61 -5.17 -10.42
N GLU A 66 -24.83 -5.57 -9.41
CA GLU A 66 -24.14 -6.87 -9.37
C GLU A 66 -25.11 -8.02 -9.64
N GLY A 67 -24.64 -9.04 -10.39
CA GLY A 67 -25.44 -10.21 -10.76
C GLY A 67 -26.34 -10.03 -11.99
N THR A 68 -26.22 -8.90 -12.71
CA THR A 68 -26.82 -8.71 -14.04
C THR A 68 -25.89 -9.21 -15.15
N GLU A 69 -26.43 -9.53 -16.34
CA GLU A 69 -25.60 -9.91 -17.52
C GLU A 69 -24.56 -8.83 -17.89
N LEU A 70 -24.78 -7.59 -17.46
CA LEU A 70 -23.94 -6.43 -17.74
C LEU A 70 -22.90 -6.14 -16.65
N SER A 71 -22.77 -6.98 -15.61
CA SER A 71 -21.82 -6.74 -14.51
C SER A 71 -20.37 -6.81 -14.98
N MET A 72 -20.04 -7.72 -15.90
CA MET A 72 -18.68 -7.79 -16.47
C MET A 72 -18.34 -6.55 -17.30
N GLU A 73 -19.31 -6.00 -18.04
CA GLU A 73 -19.11 -4.78 -18.83
C GLU A 73 -18.97 -3.55 -17.93
N SER A 74 -19.74 -3.47 -16.84
CA SER A 74 -19.67 -2.37 -15.89
C SER A 74 -18.35 -2.36 -15.11
N GLU A 75 -17.86 -3.53 -14.68
CA GLU A 75 -16.54 -3.68 -14.06
C GLU A 75 -15.40 -3.29 -15.01
N LEU A 76 -15.48 -3.71 -16.28
CA LEU A 76 -14.49 -3.34 -17.29
C LEU A 76 -14.47 -1.83 -17.54
N LEU A 77 -15.65 -1.20 -17.66
CA LEU A 77 -15.76 0.25 -17.80
C LEU A 77 -15.22 0.98 -16.56
N ALA A 78 -15.56 0.49 -15.37
CA ALA A 78 -15.09 1.04 -14.10
C ALA A 78 -13.57 0.97 -13.98
N SER A 79 -12.95 -0.14 -14.41
CA SER A 79 -11.51 -0.30 -14.50
C SER A 79 -10.89 0.65 -15.53
N ALA A 80 -11.47 0.77 -16.72
CA ALA A 80 -11.00 1.68 -17.77
C ALA A 80 -11.06 3.16 -17.34
N LEU A 81 -12.15 3.58 -16.69
CA LEU A 81 -12.29 4.93 -16.13
C LEU A 81 -11.24 5.20 -15.04
N THR A 82 -10.98 4.20 -14.20
CA THR A 82 -9.95 4.28 -13.17
C THR A 82 -8.59 4.49 -13.82
N ALA A 83 -8.21 3.65 -14.79
CA ALA A 83 -6.95 3.78 -15.53
C ALA A 83 -6.81 5.13 -16.25
N GLN A 84 -7.87 5.61 -16.90
CA GLN A 84 -7.88 6.92 -17.55
C GLN A 84 -7.67 8.07 -16.54
N THR A 85 -8.33 7.99 -15.39
CA THR A 85 -8.19 9.00 -14.34
C THR A 85 -6.76 9.02 -13.81
N TRP A 86 -6.19 7.84 -13.54
CA TRP A 86 -4.79 7.70 -13.13
C TRP A 86 -3.81 8.33 -14.11
N GLN A 87 -4.04 8.17 -15.41
CA GLN A 87 -3.21 8.79 -16.46
C GLN A 87 -3.33 10.33 -16.51
N SER A 88 -4.44 10.88 -16.00
CA SER A 88 -4.70 12.32 -16.03
C SER A 88 -4.20 13.08 -14.80
N LEU A 89 -3.77 12.37 -13.76
CA LEU A 89 -3.20 13.00 -12.57
C LEU A 89 -1.83 13.59 -12.91
N ASP A 90 -1.66 14.87 -12.57
CA ASP A 90 -0.35 15.51 -12.55
C ASP A 90 0.36 15.03 -11.28
N GLY A 91 0.83 13.79 -11.34
CA GLY A 91 1.14 12.95 -10.18
C GLY A 91 2.28 13.44 -9.28
N TYR A 92 2.71 14.69 -9.43
CA TYR A 92 3.61 15.42 -8.52
C TYR A 92 2.87 16.34 -7.54
N GLN A 93 1.56 16.60 -7.72
CA GLN A 93 0.81 17.42 -6.78
C GLN A 93 0.54 16.66 -5.48
N ILE A 94 1.23 17.04 -4.42
CA ILE A 94 1.12 16.43 -3.10
C ILE A 94 0.27 17.27 -2.13
N ASN A 95 -0.20 16.63 -1.07
CA ASN A 95 -0.80 17.34 0.07
C ASN A 95 0.26 17.84 1.05
N ALA A 96 0.61 19.11 0.99
CA ALA A 96 1.60 19.70 1.90
C ALA A 96 1.22 19.57 3.39
N ASP A 97 -0.08 19.44 3.72
CA ASP A 97 -0.54 19.37 5.12
C ASP A 97 -0.04 18.13 5.86
N VAL A 98 0.29 17.04 5.16
CA VAL A 98 0.77 15.79 5.77
C VAL A 98 2.28 15.61 5.73
N VAL A 99 3.01 16.54 5.13
CA VAL A 99 4.49 16.54 5.14
C VAL A 99 4.99 16.75 6.57
N GLY A 100 5.98 15.96 6.97
CA GLY A 100 6.58 15.98 8.32
C GLY A 100 5.70 15.35 9.40
N GLN A 101 4.49 14.88 9.08
CA GLN A 101 3.66 14.20 10.07
C GLN A 101 4.21 12.81 10.38
N TYR A 102 4.19 12.46 11.66
CA TYR A 102 4.37 11.08 12.09
C TYR A 102 3.08 10.30 11.86
N ALA A 103 3.07 9.50 10.81
CA ALA A 103 1.88 8.91 10.25
C ALA A 103 2.00 7.39 10.16
N SER A 104 0.85 6.72 10.09
CA SER A 104 0.77 5.31 9.70
C SER A 104 -0.04 5.14 8.43
N LEU A 105 0.55 4.50 7.43
CA LEU A 105 -0.02 4.27 6.11
C LEU A 105 -0.05 2.75 5.81
N PRO A 106 -1.23 2.16 5.56
CA PRO A 106 -1.31 0.78 5.10
C PRO A 106 -1.00 0.67 3.61
N GLY A 107 -0.26 -0.36 3.20
CA GLY A 107 0.09 -0.58 1.80
C GLY A 107 0.82 -1.89 1.56
N PHE A 108 1.24 -2.09 0.31
CA PHE A 108 2.04 -3.24 -0.12
C PHE A 108 3.47 -2.80 -0.38
N LEU A 109 4.41 -3.72 -0.17
CA LEU A 109 5.83 -3.50 -0.41
C LEU A 109 6.22 -3.97 -1.81
N VAL A 110 6.90 -3.11 -2.57
CA VAL A 110 7.56 -3.46 -3.85
C VAL A 110 9.06 -3.24 -3.69
N PRO A 111 9.87 -4.31 -3.65
CA PRO A 111 11.30 -4.18 -3.39
C PRO A 111 12.02 -3.54 -4.58
N LEU A 112 12.95 -2.63 -4.29
CA LEU A 112 13.81 -1.98 -5.29
C LEU A 112 15.21 -2.56 -5.26
N GLU A 113 15.70 -2.88 -4.06
CA GLU A 113 16.99 -3.52 -3.86
C GLU A 113 16.84 -4.81 -3.05
N LEU A 114 17.14 -5.94 -3.70
CA LEU A 114 17.11 -7.28 -3.10
C LEU A 114 18.53 -7.83 -2.94
N ASN A 115 18.81 -8.35 -1.76
CA ASN A 115 20.06 -9.05 -1.46
C ASN A 115 19.78 -10.29 -0.63
N GLU A 116 20.02 -11.49 -1.20
CA GLU A 116 19.88 -12.78 -0.50
C GLU A 116 18.53 -12.95 0.26
N GLY A 117 17.42 -12.56 -0.37
CA GLY A 117 16.09 -12.66 0.25
C GLY A 117 15.81 -11.59 1.31
N LYS A 118 16.63 -10.53 1.35
CA LYS A 118 16.44 -9.36 2.19
C LYS A 118 16.25 -8.10 1.35
N VAL A 119 15.61 -7.09 1.93
CA VAL A 119 15.31 -5.81 1.30
C VAL A 119 15.74 -4.67 2.22
N ARG A 120 16.23 -3.58 1.63
CA ARG A 120 16.47 -2.31 2.36
C ARG A 120 15.76 -1.11 1.74
N SER A 121 15.53 -1.13 0.43
CA SER A 121 14.81 -0.08 -0.30
C SER A 121 13.62 -0.66 -1.04
N PHE A 122 12.49 0.02 -0.92
CA PHE A 122 11.23 -0.43 -1.48
C PHE A 122 10.28 0.75 -1.70
N PHE A 123 9.32 0.54 -2.60
CA PHE A 123 8.12 1.36 -2.65
C PHE A 123 7.03 0.79 -1.75
N ILE A 124 6.27 1.70 -1.14
CA ILE A 124 4.95 1.41 -0.60
C ILE A 124 3.94 1.83 -1.67
N VAL A 125 2.95 0.97 -1.95
CA VAL A 125 1.90 1.19 -2.95
C VAL A 125 0.52 0.83 -2.39
N PRO A 126 -0.58 1.41 -2.92
CA PRO A 126 -1.92 1.20 -2.36
C PRO A 126 -2.50 -0.20 -2.56
N TYR A 127 -1.89 -1.04 -3.41
CA TYR A 127 -2.45 -2.32 -3.84
C TYR A 127 -1.42 -3.34 -4.25
N TYR A 128 -1.78 -4.60 -4.08
CA TYR A 128 -1.04 -5.72 -4.61
C TYR A 128 -0.94 -5.66 -6.15
N GLY A 129 0.24 -5.98 -6.67
CA GLY A 129 0.49 -6.03 -8.11
C GLY A 129 0.65 -4.67 -8.79
N ALA A 130 0.68 -3.56 -8.04
CA ALA A 130 1.18 -2.30 -8.58
C ALA A 130 2.59 -2.49 -9.14
N CYS A 131 2.91 -1.87 -10.27
CA CYS A 131 4.16 -2.01 -11.01
C CYS A 131 4.39 -3.36 -11.74
N LEU A 132 3.69 -4.44 -11.38
CA LEU A 132 3.69 -5.68 -12.16
C LEU A 132 2.78 -5.61 -13.39
N HIS A 133 1.76 -4.74 -13.36
CA HIS A 133 0.85 -4.48 -14.46
C HIS A 133 0.79 -2.98 -14.77
N TYR A 134 0.76 -2.65 -16.07
CA TYR A 134 0.80 -1.26 -16.55
C TYR A 134 -0.61 -0.64 -16.60
N PRO A 135 -0.77 0.66 -16.31
CA PRO A 135 0.25 1.62 -15.86
C PRO A 135 0.55 1.54 -14.35
N PRO A 136 1.76 1.91 -13.92
CA PRO A 136 2.08 2.07 -12.50
C PRO A 136 1.21 3.17 -11.86
N PRO A 137 1.08 3.20 -10.51
CA PRO A 137 0.44 4.31 -9.83
C PRO A 137 1.14 5.64 -10.16
N PRO A 138 0.44 6.78 -10.09
CA PRO A 138 1.07 8.09 -10.24
C PRO A 138 2.05 8.34 -9.07
N PRO A 139 3.05 9.23 -9.24
CA PRO A 139 4.07 9.43 -8.22
C PRO A 139 3.58 9.83 -6.83
N ASN A 140 2.50 10.59 -6.71
CA ASN A 140 1.86 10.96 -5.44
C ASN A 140 1.02 9.84 -4.80
N GLN A 141 1.09 8.63 -5.37
CA GLN A 141 0.55 7.38 -4.82
C GLN A 141 1.61 6.28 -4.73
N ILE A 142 2.87 6.67 -4.71
CA ILE A 142 4.01 5.82 -4.40
C ILE A 142 4.76 6.52 -3.27
N VAL A 143 5.24 5.75 -2.29
CA VAL A 143 6.09 6.25 -1.21
C VAL A 143 7.41 5.48 -1.23
N TYR A 144 8.52 6.19 -1.35
CA TYR A 144 9.85 5.60 -1.28
C TYR A 144 10.29 5.43 0.17
N VAL A 145 10.87 4.27 0.48
CA VAL A 145 11.48 3.97 1.78
C VAL A 145 12.88 3.43 1.58
N GLN A 146 13.80 3.92 2.41
CA GLN A 146 15.16 3.40 2.57
C GLN A 146 15.42 3.12 4.06
N LEU A 147 15.52 1.85 4.41
CA LEU A 147 15.90 1.44 5.76
C LEU A 147 17.42 1.53 5.96
N PRO A 148 17.89 1.76 7.21
CA PRO A 148 19.31 1.76 7.54
C PRO A 148 19.95 0.37 7.37
N ASP A 149 19.19 -0.69 7.68
CA ASP A 149 19.62 -2.08 7.61
C ASP A 149 18.67 -2.92 6.75
N TYR A 150 19.18 -4.06 6.26
CA TYR A 150 18.37 -5.03 5.53
C TYR A 150 17.46 -5.81 6.48
N ILE A 151 16.18 -5.93 6.10
CA ILE A 151 15.21 -6.81 6.74
C ILE A 151 14.92 -8.03 5.85
N PRO A 152 14.52 -9.19 6.41
CA PRO A 152 13.98 -10.29 5.62
C PRO A 152 12.85 -9.78 4.72
N LEU A 153 12.84 -10.18 3.44
CA LEU A 153 11.80 -9.78 2.50
C LEU A 153 10.43 -10.24 3.02
N PRO A 154 9.49 -9.32 3.30
CA PRO A 154 8.13 -9.69 3.69
C PRO A 154 7.36 -10.34 2.54
N ASP A 155 6.25 -11.01 2.86
CA ASP A 155 5.36 -11.55 1.82
C ASP A 155 4.69 -10.39 1.08
N MET A 156 5.10 -10.17 -0.17
CA MET A 156 4.63 -9.07 -1.00
C MET A 156 3.14 -9.18 -1.38
N GLN A 157 2.51 -10.34 -1.15
CA GLN A 157 1.06 -10.52 -1.33
C GLN A 157 0.24 -9.99 -0.16
N LEU A 158 0.88 -9.71 0.97
CA LEU A 158 0.25 -9.19 2.17
C LEU A 158 0.44 -7.69 2.30
N ALA A 159 -0.54 -7.07 2.94
CA ALA A 159 -0.48 -5.68 3.31
C ALA A 159 0.24 -5.49 4.65
N TYR A 160 0.91 -4.35 4.77
CA TYR A 160 1.60 -3.92 5.98
C TYR A 160 1.22 -2.51 6.32
N LYS A 161 1.25 -2.18 7.62
CA LYS A 161 1.15 -0.82 8.13
C LYS A 161 2.56 -0.29 8.32
N PHE A 162 2.90 0.74 7.57
CA PHE A 162 4.16 1.46 7.66
C PHE A 162 3.94 2.68 8.53
N THR A 163 4.75 2.81 9.58
CA THR A 163 4.69 3.95 10.49
C THR A 163 6.01 4.70 10.40
N GLY A 164 5.96 6.02 10.27
CA GLY A 164 7.14 6.84 10.03
C GLY A 164 6.81 8.31 9.82
N VAL A 165 7.85 9.10 9.58
CA VAL A 165 7.69 10.52 9.24
C VAL A 165 7.59 10.65 7.71
N LEU A 166 6.52 11.28 7.23
CA LEU A 166 6.36 11.55 5.80
C LEU A 166 7.24 12.71 5.34
N SER A 167 7.76 12.62 4.13
CA SER A 167 8.51 13.69 3.48
C SER A 167 8.11 13.85 2.02
N GLU A 168 8.20 15.09 1.52
CA GLU A 168 8.18 15.33 0.08
C GLU A 168 9.53 14.89 -0.49
N THR A 169 9.53 13.86 -1.33
CA THR A 169 10.74 13.29 -1.92
C THR A 169 10.44 12.83 -3.33
N LEU A 170 11.13 13.43 -4.32
CA LEU A 170 11.14 12.92 -5.68
C LEU A 170 12.20 11.82 -5.80
N PHE A 171 11.77 10.60 -6.07
CA PHE A 171 12.65 9.45 -6.29
C PHE A 171 12.26 8.71 -7.56
N GLU A 172 13.23 8.46 -8.44
CA GLU A 172 13.03 7.79 -9.72
C GLU A 172 13.71 6.43 -9.73
N ASP A 173 12.98 5.40 -10.13
CA ASP A 173 13.46 4.04 -10.32
C ASP A 173 12.80 3.41 -11.56
N PRO A 174 13.43 2.42 -12.22
CA PRO A 174 12.77 1.68 -13.31
C PRO A 174 11.40 1.07 -12.93
N MET A 175 11.14 0.80 -11.66
CA MET A 175 9.84 0.30 -11.16
C MET A 175 8.78 1.40 -11.00
N GLY A 176 9.16 2.68 -11.00
CA GLY A 176 8.23 3.80 -10.83
C GLY A 176 8.91 5.06 -10.30
N THR A 177 8.16 6.15 -10.33
CA THR A 177 8.57 7.43 -9.74
C THR A 177 7.72 7.68 -8.51
N SER A 178 8.34 8.10 -7.41
CA SER A 178 7.67 8.48 -6.16
C SER A 178 7.78 9.99 -5.95
N ALA A 179 6.70 10.62 -5.48
CA ALA A 179 6.71 12.00 -5.00
C ALA A 179 6.74 12.08 -3.45
N TRP A 180 6.64 10.93 -2.78
CA TRP A 180 6.71 10.82 -1.33
C TRP A 180 7.92 10.00 -0.86
N GLY A 181 8.43 10.36 0.30
CA GLY A 181 9.33 9.55 1.11
C GLY A 181 8.72 9.24 2.47
N MET A 182 9.19 8.19 3.12
CA MET A 182 8.89 7.93 4.53
C MET A 182 10.12 7.42 5.28
N ASP A 183 10.47 8.12 6.35
CA ASP A 183 11.43 7.66 7.34
C ASP A 183 10.69 6.68 8.28
N VAL A 184 10.70 5.40 7.89
CA VAL A 184 9.95 4.35 8.59
C VAL A 184 10.59 4.04 9.95
N SER A 185 9.79 4.12 11.00
CA SER A 185 10.12 3.70 12.36
C SER A 185 9.57 2.32 12.70
N ALA A 186 8.48 1.88 12.07
CA ALA A 186 7.89 0.56 12.32
C ALA A 186 7.15 0.00 11.11
N ILE A 187 7.23 -1.33 10.94
CA ILE A 187 6.43 -2.08 9.95
C ILE A 187 5.72 -3.20 10.71
N SER A 188 4.39 -3.29 10.56
CA SER A 188 3.59 -4.34 11.18
C SER A 188 2.60 -4.94 10.19
N ALA A 189 2.19 -6.20 10.37
CA ALA A 189 1.17 -6.81 9.50
C ALA A 189 -0.16 -6.04 9.56
N TYR A 190 -0.86 -6.00 8.43
CA TYR A 190 -2.13 -5.30 8.28
C TYR A 190 -3.11 -6.16 7.49
N SER A 191 -4.35 -6.27 7.97
CA SER A 191 -5.35 -7.21 7.44
C SER A 191 -6.66 -6.54 6.98
N ALA A 192 -6.72 -5.21 6.98
CA ALA A 192 -7.86 -4.44 6.46
C ALA A 192 -7.55 -3.92 5.03
N PRO A 193 -8.55 -3.37 4.30
CA PRO A 193 -8.29 -2.73 3.02
C PRO A 193 -7.26 -1.61 3.14
N THR A 194 -6.31 -1.58 2.20
CA THR A 194 -5.22 -0.58 2.14
C THR A 194 -5.59 0.63 1.30
N ASP A 195 -6.41 0.42 0.27
CA ASP A 195 -6.82 1.45 -0.68
C ASP A 195 -8.21 1.96 -0.33
N ASP A 196 -8.34 3.29 -0.27
CA ASP A 196 -9.62 3.97 -0.20
C ASP A 196 -10.09 4.45 -1.59
N VAL A 197 -9.25 4.46 -2.62
CA VAL A 197 -9.59 4.93 -3.97
C VAL A 197 -10.30 3.86 -4.79
N ARG A 198 -9.80 2.62 -4.79
CA ARG A 198 -10.47 1.51 -5.51
C ARG A 198 -11.43 0.79 -4.59
N VAL A 199 -12.71 0.94 -4.89
CA VAL A 199 -13.73 -0.04 -4.52
C VAL A 199 -13.35 -1.34 -5.24
N HIS A 200 -12.95 -2.34 -4.46
CA HIS A 200 -12.79 -3.73 -4.88
C HIS A 200 -14.14 -4.43 -4.85
#